data_AF-A0A5M9HH62-F1
#
_entry.id   AF-A0A5M9HH62-F1
#
_cell.length_a   1.000
_cell.length_b   1.000
_cell.length_c   1.000
_cell.angle_alpha   90.00
_cell.angle_beta   90.00
_cell.angle_gamma   90.00
#
_symmetry.space_group_name_H-M   'P 1'
#
loop_
_entity.id
_entity.type
_entity.pdbx_description
1 polymer ?
#
loop_
_entity_poly.entity_id
_entity_poly.type
_entity_poly.pdbx_seq_one_letter_code
_entity_poly.pdbx_strand_id
1 'polypeptide(L)'
;MNHTCLKQIVYKDLVLPLFILFISVASFSARAGDVPLTLKGNRFVTFCIMIRTTPWEVSRDVKLHPRDEASWHTLDGVRSLREAFAKNNPDGRLTWGFTLNALEDQRQNYREIREYVVECQKKYHDEISYFPGYFPAMYLPRERINREMSEAIQIISKLAGNGYRPQSIIGGFLSADNLKYLAEKENIHTAHAVIWSQHNIDGGGADGSPSYPFYPSSEHFCKPAQGKKDFIDCVNLDGWTMDFLCARRSGSIGHGIEGYNSRRGVGPIETYIGWGLDLGHREVMHTQSIHFDKGFELNNFGWVTNIWEAQLVHEVGKKFICKALEMWVTDTKKRWPDTHFVTFGEFGEIWRKENKSNDDWNYKFEERGSGLGDSYNNLEIKWFMNKSFRLALLRDWHNNTAAHVIDFTRYDLKAQEPADPTPQKPAKDWSLMNRINQKGLREQDKPKLLKELEETDQLLIKKYYPELFTE
;
A
#
# COMPACT_ATOMS: atom_id res chain seq x y z
N MET A 1 -24.42 0.93 105.85
CA MET A 1 -25.12 2.24 105.87
C MET A 1 -24.62 3.06 104.71
N ASN A 2 -25.57 3.67 103.99
CA ASN A 2 -25.50 4.79 103.06
C ASN A 2 -24.80 4.57 101.70
N HIS A 3 -25.51 4.35 100.58
CA HIS A 3 -26.40 5.23 99.78
C HIS A 3 -25.70 6.30 98.94
N THR A 4 -25.75 6.08 97.60
CA THR A 4 -26.14 7.01 96.49
C THR A 4 -25.44 8.38 96.37
N CYS A 5 -25.31 9.04 95.21
CA CYS A 5 -25.56 8.88 93.78
C CYS A 5 -25.28 10.28 93.15
N LEU A 6 -25.21 10.35 91.82
CA LEU A 6 -25.28 11.55 90.94
C LEU A 6 -24.00 12.38 90.78
N LYS A 7 -23.68 13.02 89.66
CA LYS A 7 -23.94 12.94 88.19
C LYS A 7 -23.42 14.29 87.65
N GLN A 8 -22.58 14.31 86.59
CA GLN A 8 -22.46 15.33 85.50
C GLN A 8 -21.09 15.12 84.79
N ILE A 9 -20.90 14.82 83.49
CA ILE A 9 -21.37 15.42 82.21
C ILE A 9 -20.84 16.87 82.06
N VAL A 10 -20.08 17.33 81.06
CA VAL A 10 -19.55 16.87 79.76
C VAL A 10 -18.44 17.85 79.32
N TYR A 11 -17.40 17.41 78.61
CA TYR A 11 -16.93 18.04 77.35
C TYR A 11 -16.22 16.96 76.52
N LYS A 12 -16.69 16.79 75.28
CA LYS A 12 -16.25 15.81 74.30
C LYS A 12 -15.09 16.39 73.50
N ASP A 13 -13.97 15.67 73.40
CA ASP A 13 -13.06 15.77 72.27
C ASP A 13 -12.88 14.40 71.61
N LEU A 14 -12.88 14.47 70.29
CA LEU A 14 -13.19 13.44 69.32
C LEU A 14 -11.90 12.68 68.95
N VAL A 15 -11.79 11.41 69.33
CA VAL A 15 -10.72 10.53 68.86
C VAL A 15 -11.17 9.88 67.54
N LEU A 16 -10.55 10.30 66.43
CA LEU A 16 -10.79 9.75 65.10
C LEU A 16 -10.02 8.41 64.93
N PRO A 17 -10.64 7.32 64.47
CA PRO A 17 -9.94 6.06 64.24
C PRO A 17 -9.21 6.08 62.89
N LEU A 18 -7.92 5.70 62.92
CA LEU A 18 -7.06 5.54 61.76
C LEU A 18 -7.51 4.30 60.96
N PHE A 19 -8.28 4.50 59.90
CA PHE A 19 -8.54 3.45 58.90
C PHE A 19 -7.28 3.26 58.05
N ILE A 20 -6.57 2.15 58.29
CA ILE A 20 -5.50 1.69 57.40
C ILE A 20 -6.17 1.11 56.15
N LEU A 21 -6.22 1.92 55.08
CA LEU A 21 -6.65 1.50 53.76
C LEU A 21 -5.55 0.62 53.16
N PHE A 22 -5.77 -0.69 53.09
CA PHE A 22 -4.96 -1.58 52.26
C PHE A 22 -5.21 -1.21 50.79
N ILE A 23 -4.37 -0.34 50.24
CA ILE A 23 -4.28 -0.13 48.79
C ILE A 23 -3.62 -1.37 48.23
N SER A 24 -4.42 -2.28 47.67
CA SER A 24 -3.92 -3.30 46.76
C SER A 24 -3.21 -2.55 45.63
N VAL A 25 -1.88 -2.63 45.59
CA VAL A 25 -1.11 -2.22 44.42
C VAL A 25 -1.41 -3.26 43.34
N ALA A 26 -2.52 -3.05 42.64
CA ALA A 26 -2.74 -3.69 41.36
C ALA A 26 -1.60 -3.20 40.47
N SER A 27 -0.71 -4.11 40.08
CA SER A 27 0.25 -3.86 39.02
C SER A 27 -0.54 -3.48 37.77
N PHE A 28 -0.66 -2.17 37.54
CA PHE A 28 -1.10 -1.63 36.27
C PHE A 28 0.02 -1.95 35.27
N SER A 29 -0.03 -3.14 34.68
CA SER A 29 0.60 -3.34 33.39
C SER A 29 -0.16 -2.44 32.43
N ALA A 30 0.39 -1.27 32.12
CA ALA A 30 -0.03 -0.52 30.95
C ALA A 30 -0.06 -1.51 29.78
N ARG A 31 -1.20 -1.62 29.09
CA ARG A 31 -1.19 -2.22 27.75
C ARG A 31 -0.17 -1.44 26.94
N ALA A 32 0.59 -2.11 26.08
CA ALA A 32 1.48 -1.49 25.11
C ALA A 32 0.68 -0.72 24.02
N GLY A 33 -0.19 0.22 24.43
CA GLY A 33 -1.23 0.82 23.58
C GLY A 33 -1.49 2.31 23.80
N ASP A 34 -0.69 3.03 24.61
CA ASP A 34 -0.91 4.47 24.88
C ASP A 34 0.04 5.41 24.13
N VAL A 35 0.98 4.89 23.33
CA VAL A 35 1.81 5.72 22.43
C VAL A 35 1.23 5.64 21.03
N PRO A 36 0.80 6.76 20.42
CA PRO A 36 0.32 6.77 19.04
C PRO A 36 1.41 6.23 18.10
N LEU A 37 1.04 5.30 17.23
CA LEU A 37 1.95 4.75 16.23
C LEU A 37 2.49 5.87 15.32
N THR A 38 3.81 5.99 15.22
CA THR A 38 4.51 7.00 14.40
C THR A 38 5.14 6.36 13.17
N LEU A 39 5.35 7.13 12.10
CA LEU A 39 5.99 6.64 10.88
C LEU A 39 7.44 6.20 11.15
N LYS A 40 8.25 7.12 11.68
CA LYS A 40 9.68 6.92 11.89
C LYS A 40 9.94 5.82 12.92
N GLY A 41 10.93 4.99 12.66
CA GLY A 41 11.35 3.86 13.49
C GLY A 41 10.47 2.62 13.39
N ASN A 42 9.47 2.58 12.50
CA ASN A 42 8.53 1.45 12.38
C ASN A 42 8.53 0.79 10.99
N ARG A 43 8.10 -0.47 10.96
CA ARG A 43 7.87 -1.28 9.76
C ARG A 43 6.38 -1.52 9.59
N PHE A 44 5.88 -1.36 8.38
CA PHE A 44 4.46 -1.45 8.07
C PHE A 44 4.20 -2.43 6.95
N VAL A 45 3.18 -3.26 7.11
CA VAL A 45 2.53 -3.95 5.99
C VAL A 45 1.11 -3.42 5.86
N THR A 46 0.75 -2.97 4.66
CA THR A 46 -0.65 -2.71 4.27
C THR A 46 -1.14 -3.83 3.38
N PHE A 47 -2.25 -4.46 3.76
CA PHE A 47 -2.81 -5.58 3.03
C PHE A 47 -4.28 -5.31 2.68
N CYS A 48 -4.65 -5.61 1.44
CA CYS A 48 -6.03 -5.50 0.98
C CYS A 48 -6.54 -6.85 0.48
N ILE A 49 -7.76 -7.20 0.85
CA ILE A 49 -8.50 -8.31 0.23
C ILE A 49 -9.59 -7.74 -0.68
N MET A 50 -9.49 -8.01 -1.99
CA MET A 50 -10.49 -7.55 -2.96
C MET A 50 -11.69 -8.51 -3.03
N ILE A 51 -12.89 -7.93 -2.98
CA ILE A 51 -14.18 -8.60 -3.22
C ILE A 51 -14.81 -8.02 -4.48
N ARG A 52 -15.16 -8.88 -5.45
CA ARG A 52 -15.68 -8.46 -6.76
C ARG A 52 -16.67 -9.48 -7.33
N THR A 53 -17.40 -9.10 -8.36
CA THR A 53 -18.25 -10.02 -9.14
C THR A 53 -17.61 -10.46 -10.45
N THR A 54 -16.72 -9.64 -11.00
CA THR A 54 -15.90 -9.95 -12.17
C THR A 54 -14.52 -9.28 -12.04
N PRO A 55 -13.44 -9.76 -12.72
CA PRO A 55 -12.08 -9.30 -12.46
C PRO A 55 -11.83 -7.80 -12.57
N TRP A 56 -12.30 -7.21 -13.67
CA TRP A 56 -11.96 -5.84 -14.07
C TRP A 56 -13.25 -5.04 -14.32
N GLU A 57 -14.12 -5.00 -13.32
CA GLU A 57 -15.32 -4.17 -13.34
C GLU A 57 -15.06 -2.80 -12.75
N VAL A 58 -14.76 -1.86 -13.63
CA VAL A 58 -14.45 -0.48 -13.24
C VAL A 58 -15.70 0.34 -12.91
N SER A 59 -16.86 -0.15 -13.35
CA SER A 59 -18.19 0.38 -13.02
C SER A 59 -19.24 -0.73 -13.14
N ARG A 60 -20.51 -0.42 -12.85
CA ARG A 60 -21.63 -1.39 -12.88
C ARG A 60 -21.75 -2.09 -14.23
N ASP A 61 -21.76 -1.30 -15.30
CA ASP A 61 -21.96 -1.70 -16.70
C ASP A 61 -20.65 -1.85 -17.49
N VAL A 62 -19.50 -1.55 -16.88
CA VAL A 62 -18.18 -1.60 -17.55
C VAL A 62 -17.34 -2.72 -16.96
N LYS A 63 -17.56 -3.93 -17.49
CA LYS A 63 -16.83 -5.16 -17.14
C LYS A 63 -15.82 -5.49 -18.23
N LEU A 64 -14.55 -5.16 -17.99
CA LEU A 64 -13.47 -5.29 -18.98
C LEU A 64 -13.03 -6.75 -19.17
N HIS A 65 -13.34 -7.61 -18.21
CA HIS A 65 -13.09 -9.04 -18.26
C HIS A 65 -14.41 -9.82 -18.13
N PRO A 66 -14.70 -10.81 -19.00
CA PRO A 66 -16.02 -11.42 -19.08
C PRO A 66 -16.32 -12.48 -18.01
N ARG A 67 -15.29 -12.94 -17.28
CA ARG A 67 -15.42 -14.01 -16.26
C ARG A 67 -16.35 -13.61 -15.13
N ASP A 68 -17.43 -14.38 -14.95
CA ASP A 68 -18.30 -14.30 -13.78
C ASP A 68 -17.65 -15.05 -12.60
N GLU A 69 -17.34 -14.31 -11.54
CA GLU A 69 -16.71 -14.83 -10.32
C GLU A 69 -17.71 -14.89 -9.15
N ALA A 70 -19.01 -14.79 -9.42
CA ALA A 70 -20.01 -14.80 -8.37
C ALA A 70 -19.98 -16.04 -7.48
N SER A 71 -19.84 -17.23 -8.06
CA SER A 71 -19.71 -18.48 -7.30
C SER A 71 -18.32 -18.69 -6.70
N TRP A 72 -17.35 -17.82 -7.03
CA TRP A 72 -15.97 -17.90 -6.56
C TRP A 72 -15.80 -17.15 -5.24
N HIS A 73 -16.77 -16.31 -4.87
CA HIS A 73 -16.82 -15.56 -3.62
C HIS A 73 -17.81 -16.22 -2.66
N THR A 74 -17.27 -16.82 -1.60
CA THR A 74 -18.05 -17.47 -0.53
C THR A 74 -17.65 -16.91 0.82
N LEU A 75 -18.58 -16.90 1.78
CA LEU A 75 -18.29 -16.52 3.16
C LEU A 75 -17.16 -17.37 3.76
N ASP A 76 -17.19 -18.69 3.55
CA ASP A 76 -16.15 -19.61 4.04
C ASP A 76 -14.76 -19.27 3.48
N GLY A 77 -14.66 -18.98 2.18
CA GLY A 77 -13.39 -18.61 1.56
C GLY A 77 -12.84 -17.29 2.10
N VAL A 78 -13.69 -16.26 2.19
CA VAL A 78 -13.33 -14.94 2.70
C VAL A 78 -12.90 -15.01 4.17
N ARG A 79 -13.65 -15.74 5.00
CA ARG A 79 -13.32 -15.96 6.41
C ARG A 79 -12.00 -16.70 6.58
N SER A 80 -11.78 -17.74 5.79
CA SER A 80 -10.54 -18.54 5.84
C SER A 80 -9.30 -17.69 5.52
N LEU A 81 -9.39 -16.76 4.56
CA LEU A 81 -8.31 -15.80 4.29
C LEU A 81 -8.03 -14.90 5.49
N ARG A 82 -9.08 -14.31 6.09
CA ARG A 82 -8.92 -13.41 7.23
C ARG A 82 -8.35 -14.12 8.46
N GLU A 83 -8.73 -15.37 8.68
CA GLU A 83 -8.21 -16.22 9.76
C GLU A 83 -6.75 -16.63 9.50
N ALA A 84 -6.38 -16.96 8.27
CA ALA A 84 -5.00 -17.22 7.89
C ALA A 84 -4.11 -15.97 8.10
N PHE A 85 -4.61 -14.79 7.75
CA PHE A 85 -3.94 -13.52 8.00
C PHE A 85 -3.78 -13.21 9.50
N ALA A 86 -4.74 -13.59 10.34
CA ALA A 86 -4.69 -13.34 11.79
C ALA A 86 -3.68 -14.24 12.52
N LYS A 87 -3.26 -15.35 11.89
CA LYS A 87 -2.39 -16.33 12.53
C LYS A 87 -1.02 -15.74 12.79
N ASN A 88 -0.61 -15.75 14.07
CA ASN A 88 0.60 -15.08 14.56
C ASN A 88 0.61 -13.54 14.34
N ASN A 89 -0.57 -12.95 14.11
CA ASN A 89 -0.76 -11.53 13.86
C ASN A 89 -2.07 -11.04 14.51
N PRO A 90 -2.22 -11.18 15.85
CA PRO A 90 -3.49 -10.93 16.54
C PRO A 90 -3.94 -9.46 16.48
N ASP A 91 -3.00 -8.52 16.39
CA ASP A 91 -3.26 -7.08 16.33
C ASP A 91 -3.33 -6.56 14.88
N GLY A 92 -3.17 -7.45 13.89
CA GLY A 92 -3.18 -7.11 12.49
C GLY A 92 -4.57 -6.76 11.99
N ARG A 93 -4.65 -5.65 11.25
CA ARG A 93 -5.84 -5.23 10.51
C ARG A 93 -5.50 -4.98 9.04
N LEU A 94 -6.50 -5.12 8.18
CA LEU A 94 -6.36 -5.03 6.74
C LEU A 94 -7.48 -4.19 6.11
N THR A 95 -7.37 -3.88 4.83
CA THR A 95 -8.43 -3.20 4.06
C THR A 95 -9.24 -4.21 3.26
N TRP A 96 -10.56 -4.12 3.31
CA TRP A 96 -11.49 -4.84 2.45
C TRP A 96 -11.90 -3.92 1.30
N GLY A 97 -11.48 -4.24 0.08
CA GLY A 97 -11.81 -3.44 -1.11
C GLY A 97 -12.94 -4.08 -1.90
N PHE A 98 -14.08 -3.40 -2.05
CA PHE A 98 -15.21 -3.91 -2.83
C PHE A 98 -15.38 -3.18 -4.16
N THR A 99 -15.68 -3.91 -5.24
CA THR A 99 -16.25 -3.29 -6.44
C THR A 99 -17.68 -2.83 -6.19
N LEU A 100 -18.20 -1.95 -7.06
CA LEU A 100 -19.54 -1.39 -6.89
C LEU A 100 -20.61 -2.48 -7.05
N ASN A 101 -20.41 -3.39 -8.00
CA ASN A 101 -21.26 -4.56 -8.16
C ASN A 101 -21.24 -5.45 -6.92
N ALA A 102 -20.09 -5.69 -6.28
CA ALA A 102 -20.03 -6.49 -5.06
C ALA A 102 -20.65 -5.80 -3.83
N LEU A 103 -20.60 -4.46 -3.77
CA LEU A 103 -21.33 -3.67 -2.75
C LEU A 103 -22.85 -3.83 -2.90
N GLU A 104 -23.35 -3.89 -4.13
CA GLU A 104 -24.77 -3.83 -4.44
C GLU A 104 -25.42 -5.21 -4.68
N ASP A 105 -24.62 -6.27 -4.85
CA ASP A 105 -25.14 -7.59 -5.17
C ASP A 105 -26.03 -8.16 -4.06
N GLN A 106 -27.23 -8.60 -4.43
CA GLN A 106 -28.25 -9.08 -3.49
C GLN A 106 -28.24 -10.61 -3.28
N ARG A 107 -27.38 -11.34 -4.00
CA ARG A 107 -27.23 -12.78 -3.81
C ARG A 107 -26.70 -13.07 -2.40
N GLN A 108 -27.10 -14.23 -1.87
CA GLN A 108 -26.88 -14.60 -0.48
C GLN A 108 -25.40 -14.50 -0.08
N ASN A 109 -24.50 -15.02 -0.90
CA ASN A 109 -23.07 -15.02 -0.64
C ASN A 109 -22.48 -13.60 -0.45
N TYR A 110 -22.88 -12.62 -1.27
CA TYR A 110 -22.39 -11.25 -1.13
C TYR A 110 -22.97 -10.53 0.08
N ARG A 111 -24.24 -10.79 0.43
CA ARG A 111 -24.82 -10.28 1.69
C ARG A 111 -24.05 -10.79 2.90
N GLU A 112 -23.81 -12.11 2.95
CA GLU A 112 -23.05 -12.77 4.01
C GLU A 112 -21.61 -12.25 4.10
N ILE A 113 -20.93 -12.05 2.96
CA ILE A 113 -19.59 -11.48 2.93
C ILE A 113 -19.59 -10.05 3.50
N ARG A 114 -20.54 -9.20 3.10
CA ARG A 114 -20.64 -7.83 3.62
C ARG A 114 -20.93 -7.81 5.12
N GLU A 115 -21.83 -8.65 5.60
CA GLU A 115 -22.12 -8.82 7.02
C GLU A 115 -20.85 -9.21 7.81
N TYR A 116 -20.12 -10.22 7.32
CA TYR A 116 -18.86 -10.65 7.94
C TYR A 116 -17.76 -9.59 7.92
N VAL A 117 -17.64 -8.81 6.84
CA VAL A 117 -16.67 -7.72 6.77
C VAL A 117 -17.01 -6.59 7.76
N VAL A 118 -18.30 -6.29 7.98
CA VAL A 118 -18.72 -5.36 9.04
C VAL A 118 -18.39 -5.91 10.43
N GLU A 119 -18.53 -7.22 10.66
CA GLU A 119 -18.05 -7.86 11.91
C GLU A 119 -16.54 -7.69 12.07
N CYS A 120 -15.76 -7.86 11.00
CA CYS A 120 -14.31 -7.68 11.01
C CYS A 120 -13.90 -6.23 11.29
N GLN A 121 -14.61 -5.24 10.72
CA GLN A 121 -14.41 -3.82 11.03
C GLN A 121 -14.64 -3.55 12.52
N LYS A 122 -15.71 -4.09 13.12
CA LYS A 122 -15.99 -3.91 14.55
C LYS A 122 -15.01 -4.63 15.46
N LYS A 123 -14.57 -5.84 15.06
CA LYS A 123 -13.75 -6.72 15.90
C LYS A 123 -12.26 -6.41 15.81
N TYR A 124 -11.76 -6.16 14.61
CA TYR A 124 -10.33 -6.02 14.33
C TYR A 124 -9.95 -4.61 13.90
N HIS A 125 -10.91 -3.72 13.67
CA HIS A 125 -10.68 -2.41 13.06
C HIS A 125 -10.14 -2.50 11.63
N ASP A 126 -10.50 -3.56 10.91
CA ASP A 126 -10.28 -3.63 9.47
C ASP A 126 -11.00 -2.46 8.76
N GLU A 127 -10.40 -1.93 7.71
CA GLU A 127 -11.00 -0.90 6.88
C GLU A 127 -11.93 -1.53 5.84
N ILE A 128 -13.08 -0.92 5.59
CA ILE A 128 -13.99 -1.25 4.48
C ILE A 128 -13.95 -0.09 3.49
N SER A 129 -13.53 -0.35 2.25
CA SER A 129 -13.32 0.67 1.22
C SER A 129 -13.78 0.23 -0.18
N TYR A 130 -13.74 1.17 -1.12
CA TYR A 130 -14.08 0.96 -2.53
C TYR A 130 -12.86 0.56 -3.35
N PHE A 131 -13.05 -0.42 -4.23
CA PHE A 131 -12.09 -0.93 -5.19
C PHE A 131 -12.71 -1.00 -6.61
N PRO A 132 -12.57 0.05 -7.43
CA PRO A 132 -13.16 0.15 -8.78
C PRO A 132 -12.41 -0.67 -9.86
N GLY A 133 -12.14 -1.96 -9.62
CA GLY A 133 -11.66 -2.86 -10.68
C GLY A 133 -10.33 -2.46 -11.33
N TYR A 134 -9.40 -1.91 -10.55
CA TYR A 134 -8.03 -1.46 -10.90
C TYR A 134 -7.89 -0.34 -11.93
N PHE A 135 -8.73 -0.28 -12.97
CA PHE A 135 -8.46 0.53 -14.16
C PHE A 135 -9.49 1.66 -14.43
N PRO A 136 -10.13 2.31 -13.43
CA PRO A 136 -11.24 3.20 -13.73
C PRO A 136 -10.84 4.41 -14.56
N ALA A 137 -9.72 5.08 -14.26
CA ALA A 137 -9.27 6.25 -15.03
C ALA A 137 -8.89 5.92 -16.47
N MET A 138 -8.61 4.66 -16.82
CA MET A 138 -8.37 4.30 -18.22
C MET A 138 -9.65 4.31 -19.07
N TYR A 139 -10.81 4.08 -18.46
CA TYR A 139 -12.05 3.75 -19.17
C TYR A 139 -13.22 4.68 -18.85
N LEU A 140 -13.15 5.43 -17.75
CA LEU A 140 -14.24 6.29 -17.30
C LEU A 140 -13.79 7.76 -17.29
N PRO A 141 -14.68 8.70 -17.65
CA PRO A 141 -14.42 10.12 -17.45
C PRO A 141 -14.19 10.44 -15.97
N ARG A 142 -13.33 11.43 -15.66
CA ARG A 142 -12.99 11.81 -14.28
C ARG A 142 -14.22 12.09 -13.41
N GLU A 143 -15.19 12.82 -13.94
CA GLU A 143 -16.43 13.14 -13.24
C GLU A 143 -17.25 11.88 -12.88
N ARG A 144 -17.29 10.88 -13.77
CA ARG A 144 -17.99 9.63 -13.51
C ARG A 144 -17.32 8.87 -12.37
N ILE A 145 -16.00 8.80 -12.35
CA ILE A 145 -15.24 8.16 -11.27
C ILE A 145 -15.51 8.87 -9.95
N ASN A 146 -15.46 10.20 -9.92
CA ASN A 146 -15.76 11.00 -8.72
C ASN A 146 -17.14 10.66 -8.15
N ARG A 147 -18.17 10.69 -8.99
CA ARG A 147 -19.54 10.35 -8.59
C ARG A 147 -19.64 8.91 -8.05
N GLU A 148 -19.06 7.94 -8.74
CA GLU A 148 -19.14 6.54 -8.34
C GLU A 148 -18.33 6.26 -7.06
N MET A 149 -17.23 6.97 -6.82
CA MET A 149 -16.54 6.95 -5.52
C MET A 149 -17.46 7.45 -4.40
N SER A 150 -18.14 8.59 -4.59
CA SER A 150 -19.12 9.11 -3.61
C SER A 150 -20.26 8.12 -3.33
N GLU A 151 -20.82 7.52 -4.38
CA GLU A 151 -21.86 6.50 -4.25
C GLU A 151 -21.37 5.30 -3.43
N ALA A 152 -20.18 4.76 -3.75
CA ALA A 152 -19.58 3.65 -3.03
C ALA A 152 -19.33 4.00 -1.55
N ILE A 153 -18.78 5.18 -1.27
CA ILE A 153 -18.53 5.67 0.10
C ILE A 153 -19.84 5.76 0.89
N GLN A 154 -20.93 6.24 0.27
CA GLN A 154 -22.24 6.30 0.91
C GLN A 154 -22.81 4.90 1.22
N ILE A 155 -22.67 3.94 0.30
CA ILE A 155 -23.12 2.56 0.52
C ILE A 155 -22.31 1.94 1.67
N ILE A 156 -20.99 2.09 1.66
CA ILE A 156 -20.09 1.57 2.70
C ILE A 156 -20.42 2.20 4.06
N SER A 157 -20.64 3.52 4.12
CA SER A 157 -20.99 4.21 5.36
C SER A 157 -22.30 3.70 5.96
N LYS A 158 -23.32 3.47 5.12
CA LYS A 158 -24.60 2.87 5.55
C LYS A 158 -24.43 1.42 6.00
N LEU A 159 -23.61 0.64 5.30
CA LEU A 159 -23.34 -0.76 5.60
C LEU A 159 -22.65 -0.94 6.97
N ALA A 160 -21.58 -0.18 7.21
CA ALA A 160 -20.83 -0.25 8.47
C ALA A 160 -21.58 0.43 9.64
N GLY A 161 -22.37 1.47 9.34
CA GLY A 161 -23.16 2.22 10.30
C GLY A 161 -22.32 3.19 11.15
N ASN A 162 -22.97 3.83 12.13
CA ASN A 162 -22.33 4.70 13.14
C ASN A 162 -21.42 5.80 12.56
N GLY A 163 -21.75 6.33 11.38
CA GLY A 163 -20.98 7.40 10.72
C GLY A 163 -19.63 6.97 10.17
N TYR A 164 -19.38 5.66 10.04
CA TYR A 164 -18.15 5.13 9.48
C TYR A 164 -17.86 5.72 8.09
N ARG A 165 -16.59 6.07 7.85
CA ARG A 165 -16.04 6.43 6.54
C ARG A 165 -14.67 5.76 6.40
N PRO A 166 -14.32 5.22 5.22
CA PRO A 166 -12.96 4.75 4.98
C PRO A 166 -11.96 5.90 5.07
N GLN A 167 -10.71 5.58 5.38
CA GLN A 167 -9.60 6.52 5.36
C GLN A 167 -8.87 6.51 4.01
N SER A 168 -9.03 5.46 3.21
CA SER A 168 -8.46 5.32 1.87
C SER A 168 -9.47 4.86 0.82
N ILE A 169 -9.12 5.03 -0.45
CA ILE A 169 -9.75 4.34 -1.61
C ILE A 169 -8.71 3.43 -2.28
N ILE A 170 -9.10 2.22 -2.67
CA ILE A 170 -8.22 1.26 -3.35
C ILE A 170 -8.42 1.38 -4.87
N GLY A 171 -7.93 2.47 -5.45
CA GLY A 171 -8.31 2.92 -6.79
C GLY A 171 -7.55 2.28 -7.96
N GLY A 172 -6.27 1.94 -7.79
CA GLY A 172 -5.40 1.55 -8.89
C GLY A 172 -5.10 2.74 -9.81
N PHE A 173 -5.76 2.84 -10.97
CA PHE A 173 -5.66 3.99 -11.86
C PHE A 173 -6.68 5.06 -11.48
N LEU A 174 -6.27 6.04 -10.67
CA LEU A 174 -7.00 7.29 -10.45
C LEU A 174 -6.22 8.46 -11.06
N SER A 175 -6.95 9.46 -11.56
CA SER A 175 -6.34 10.70 -12.04
C SER A 175 -6.05 11.67 -10.90
N ALA A 176 -5.24 12.70 -11.15
CA ALA A 176 -5.02 13.81 -10.23
C ALA A 176 -6.33 14.49 -9.81
N ASP A 177 -7.30 14.62 -10.72
CA ASP A 177 -8.62 15.17 -10.41
C ASP A 177 -9.38 14.31 -9.40
N ASN A 178 -9.31 12.98 -9.55
CA ASN A 178 -9.99 12.06 -8.64
C ASN A 178 -9.39 12.14 -7.22
N LEU A 179 -8.06 12.24 -7.12
CA LEU A 179 -7.37 12.39 -5.84
C LEU A 179 -7.69 13.74 -5.17
N LYS A 180 -7.77 14.81 -5.97
CA LYS A 180 -8.24 16.12 -5.50
C LYS A 180 -9.68 16.07 -5.02
N TYR A 181 -10.55 15.39 -5.75
CA TYR A 181 -11.95 15.21 -5.38
C TYR A 181 -12.08 14.49 -4.03
N LEU A 182 -11.33 13.39 -3.82
CA LEU A 182 -11.33 12.68 -2.54
C LEU A 182 -10.94 13.60 -1.37
N ALA A 183 -9.86 14.37 -1.52
CA ALA A 183 -9.39 15.27 -0.48
C ALA A 183 -10.39 16.41 -0.19
N GLU A 184 -10.89 17.08 -1.23
CA GLU A 184 -11.67 18.31 -1.08
C GLU A 184 -13.18 18.09 -0.88
N LYS A 185 -13.73 17.00 -1.41
CA LYS A 185 -15.18 16.73 -1.41
C LYS A 185 -15.57 15.59 -0.48
N GLU A 186 -14.72 14.58 -0.36
CA GLU A 186 -14.99 13.42 0.50
C GLU A 186 -14.21 13.47 1.83
N ASN A 187 -13.27 14.41 1.99
CA ASN A 187 -12.39 14.48 3.18
C ASN A 187 -11.70 13.11 3.44
N ILE A 188 -11.22 12.50 2.35
CA ILE A 188 -10.42 11.27 2.34
C ILE A 188 -9.05 11.63 1.77
N HIS A 189 -8.00 11.45 2.56
CA HIS A 189 -6.66 11.95 2.24
C HIS A 189 -5.65 10.84 1.95
N THR A 190 -6.11 9.64 1.63
CA THR A 190 -5.26 8.52 1.20
C THR A 190 -5.92 7.79 0.04
N ALA A 191 -5.14 7.35 -0.93
CA ALA A 191 -5.60 6.42 -1.95
C ALA A 191 -4.46 5.51 -2.40
N HIS A 192 -4.75 4.24 -2.61
CA HIS A 192 -3.95 3.45 -3.53
C HIS A 192 -4.28 3.91 -4.96
N ALA A 193 -3.41 4.73 -5.53
CA ALA A 193 -3.51 5.22 -6.90
C ALA A 193 -2.18 5.14 -7.65
N VAL A 194 -1.24 4.32 -7.17
CA VAL A 194 -0.02 3.94 -7.86
C VAL A 194 -0.04 2.42 -8.04
N ILE A 195 0.11 1.96 -9.27
CA ILE A 195 0.51 0.58 -9.56
C ILE A 195 1.94 0.69 -10.04
N TRP A 196 2.88 0.71 -9.10
CA TRP A 196 4.23 1.20 -9.36
C TRP A 196 4.90 0.36 -10.44
N SER A 197 5.53 1.05 -11.40
CA SER A 197 6.20 0.48 -12.58
C SER A 197 5.31 -0.29 -13.56
N GLN A 198 3.98 -0.26 -13.46
CA GLN A 198 3.11 -0.95 -14.40
C GLN A 198 3.39 -0.54 -15.85
N HIS A 199 3.66 -1.51 -16.72
CA HIS A 199 3.76 -1.29 -18.17
C HIS A 199 3.56 -2.60 -18.95
N ASN A 200 2.57 -2.64 -19.85
CA ASN A 200 2.19 -3.80 -20.69
C ASN A 200 1.89 -5.09 -19.92
N ILE A 201 1.39 -4.97 -18.69
CA ILE A 201 0.61 -6.01 -18.02
C ILE A 201 -0.83 -5.51 -18.01
N ASP A 202 -1.80 -6.41 -18.23
CA ASP A 202 -3.23 -6.09 -18.36
C ASP A 202 -3.55 -4.94 -19.35
N GLY A 203 -2.62 -4.67 -20.27
CA GLY A 203 -2.74 -3.71 -21.36
C GLY A 203 -2.63 -2.23 -20.98
N GLY A 204 -2.05 -1.86 -19.83
CA GLY A 204 -1.90 -0.47 -19.40
C GLY A 204 -0.49 -0.05 -18.95
N GLY A 205 -0.32 1.24 -18.66
CA GLY A 205 0.94 1.85 -18.21
C GLY A 205 0.74 2.96 -17.17
N ALA A 206 1.48 2.89 -16.06
CA ALA A 206 1.52 3.90 -14.99
C ALA A 206 2.93 4.03 -14.40
N ASP A 207 3.96 3.73 -15.18
CA ASP A 207 5.34 3.92 -14.72
C ASP A 207 5.67 5.42 -14.65
N GLY A 208 6.65 5.79 -13.84
CA GLY A 208 7.13 7.17 -13.72
C GLY A 208 7.04 7.75 -12.31
N SER A 209 6.20 7.21 -11.42
CA SER A 209 6.03 7.72 -10.06
C SER A 209 7.13 7.25 -9.09
N PRO A 210 7.24 7.88 -7.91
CA PRO A 210 7.84 7.25 -6.73
C PRO A 210 7.07 5.98 -6.31
N SER A 211 7.76 4.99 -5.74
CA SER A 211 7.15 3.76 -5.20
C SER A 211 6.67 3.92 -3.76
N TYR A 212 7.34 4.77 -2.98
CA TYR A 212 6.91 5.16 -1.63
C TYR A 212 5.95 6.36 -1.66
N PRO A 213 5.23 6.62 -0.56
CA PRO A 213 4.12 7.58 -0.56
C PRO A 213 4.55 9.00 -0.91
N PHE A 214 3.66 9.74 -1.58
CA PHE A 214 3.85 11.15 -1.92
C PHE A 214 2.51 11.87 -2.08
N TYR A 215 2.54 13.20 -2.07
CA TYR A 215 1.38 14.02 -2.48
C TYR A 215 1.43 14.28 -3.99
N PRO A 216 0.40 13.91 -4.77
CA PRO A 216 0.39 14.05 -6.21
C PRO A 216 0.18 15.50 -6.63
N SER A 217 0.64 15.83 -7.83
CA SER A 217 0.45 17.11 -8.50
C SER A 217 -0.91 17.14 -9.19
N SER A 218 -1.56 18.30 -9.22
CA SER A 218 -2.75 18.53 -10.05
C SER A 218 -2.49 18.37 -11.56
N GLU A 219 -1.24 18.29 -12.00
CA GLU A 219 -0.89 18.02 -13.39
C GLU A 219 -0.98 16.54 -13.76
N HIS A 220 -0.60 15.65 -12.84
CA HIS A 220 -0.52 14.21 -13.08
C HIS A 220 -0.36 13.40 -11.79
N PHE A 221 -1.13 12.33 -11.62
CA PHE A 221 -1.11 11.50 -10.40
C PHE A 221 0.25 10.85 -10.08
N CYS A 222 1.08 10.53 -11.11
CA CYS A 222 2.44 10.02 -10.95
C CYS A 222 3.48 11.09 -10.56
N LYS A 223 3.14 12.37 -10.66
CA LYS A 223 4.06 13.49 -10.39
C LYS A 223 3.91 13.93 -8.94
N PRO A 224 4.97 14.01 -8.13
CA PRO A 224 4.92 14.74 -6.87
C PRO A 224 4.56 16.22 -7.09
N ALA A 225 3.63 16.75 -6.32
CA ALA A 225 3.35 18.19 -6.30
C ALA A 225 4.63 18.99 -6.02
N GLN A 226 4.88 20.02 -6.82
CA GLN A 226 6.09 20.83 -6.72
C GLN A 226 5.96 21.96 -5.69
N GLY A 227 4.74 22.41 -5.41
CA GLY A 227 4.47 23.38 -4.35
C GLY A 227 2.98 23.63 -4.16
N LYS A 228 2.62 24.73 -3.48
CA LYS A 228 1.22 25.01 -3.11
C LYS A 228 0.25 25.14 -4.30
N LYS A 229 0.74 25.48 -5.49
CA LYS A 229 -0.11 25.72 -6.67
C LYS A 229 -0.69 24.44 -7.26
N ASP A 230 0.02 23.33 -7.13
CA ASP A 230 -0.35 22.04 -7.70
C ASP A 230 -0.52 20.95 -6.63
N PHE A 231 -0.51 21.32 -5.34
CA PHE A 231 -0.62 20.40 -4.22
C PHE A 231 -2.01 19.77 -4.11
N ILE A 232 -2.05 18.45 -3.99
CA ILE A 232 -3.25 17.69 -3.61
C ILE A 232 -2.98 17.01 -2.28
N ASP A 233 -3.82 17.30 -1.29
CA ASP A 233 -3.74 16.72 0.05
C ASP A 233 -4.35 15.30 0.08
N CYS A 234 -3.80 14.39 -0.72
CA CYS A 234 -4.16 12.98 -0.75
C CYS A 234 -2.89 12.17 -0.93
N VAL A 235 -2.53 11.33 0.03
CA VAL A 235 -1.36 10.46 -0.03
C VAL A 235 -1.59 9.39 -1.09
N ASN A 236 -0.74 9.37 -2.11
CA ASN A 236 -0.79 8.39 -3.18
C ASN A 236 0.08 7.17 -2.83
N LEU A 237 -0.53 6.00 -2.73
CA LEU A 237 0.08 4.74 -2.30
C LEU A 237 0.18 3.73 -3.46
N ASP A 238 1.30 3.01 -3.51
CA ASP A 238 1.43 1.78 -4.29
C ASP A 238 0.49 0.66 -3.80
N GLY A 239 0.26 -0.37 -4.63
CA GLY A 239 -0.60 -1.52 -4.32
C GLY A 239 0.15 -2.80 -4.00
N TRP A 240 1.24 -3.08 -4.73
CA TRP A 240 2.08 -4.26 -4.54
C TRP A 240 3.54 -3.89 -4.59
N THR A 241 4.26 -4.20 -3.52
CA THR A 241 5.70 -4.00 -3.47
C THR A 241 6.40 -4.92 -4.48
N MET A 242 7.21 -4.34 -5.34
CA MET A 242 7.95 -5.03 -6.39
C MET A 242 9.38 -5.38 -5.96
N ASP A 243 9.91 -6.49 -6.49
CA ASP A 243 11.35 -6.65 -6.65
C ASP A 243 11.79 -5.65 -7.74
N PHE A 244 12.72 -4.74 -7.42
CA PHE A 244 13.05 -3.65 -8.33
C PHE A 244 13.78 -4.15 -9.57
N LEU A 245 14.52 -5.27 -9.49
CA LEU A 245 15.21 -5.85 -10.63
C LEU A 245 14.25 -6.50 -11.62
N CYS A 246 13.20 -7.16 -11.13
CA CYS A 246 12.12 -7.74 -11.94
C CYS A 246 11.30 -6.64 -12.61
N ALA A 247 10.94 -5.62 -11.84
CA ALA A 247 10.12 -4.49 -12.26
C ALA A 247 10.74 -3.59 -13.34
N ARG A 248 12.03 -3.72 -13.67
CA ARG A 248 12.61 -3.00 -14.82
C ARG A 248 11.97 -3.38 -16.15
N ARG A 249 11.44 -4.60 -16.26
CA ARG A 249 10.92 -5.11 -17.54
C ARG A 249 9.52 -4.57 -17.84
N SER A 250 9.13 -4.67 -19.11
CA SER A 250 7.77 -4.46 -19.58
C SER A 250 7.13 -5.83 -19.88
N GLY A 251 5.90 -6.06 -19.41
CA GLY A 251 5.19 -7.32 -19.60
C GLY A 251 5.79 -8.52 -18.87
N SER A 252 5.41 -9.72 -19.30
CA SER A 252 5.88 -10.99 -18.76
C SER A 252 5.89 -12.06 -19.85
N ILE A 253 6.58 -13.17 -19.58
CA ILE A 253 6.50 -14.40 -20.39
C ILE A 253 5.83 -15.56 -19.63
N GLY A 254 5.30 -15.31 -18.43
CA GLY A 254 4.63 -16.29 -17.59
C GLY A 254 4.75 -15.97 -16.10
N HIS A 255 4.24 -16.89 -15.27
CA HIS A 255 4.35 -16.81 -13.81
C HIS A 255 5.45 -17.72 -13.24
N GLY A 256 5.91 -18.71 -14.02
CA GLY A 256 6.93 -19.67 -13.62
C GLY A 256 8.31 -19.06 -13.37
N ILE A 257 9.20 -19.85 -12.75
CA ILE A 257 10.55 -19.42 -12.34
C ILE A 257 11.53 -19.37 -13.51
N GLU A 258 11.23 -20.10 -14.59
CA GLU A 258 11.97 -20.12 -15.85
C GLU A 258 11.82 -18.84 -16.66
N GLY A 259 10.80 -18.03 -16.35
CA GLY A 259 10.46 -16.82 -17.09
C GLY A 259 10.78 -15.53 -16.34
N TYR A 260 10.45 -14.40 -16.97
CA TYR A 260 10.43 -13.10 -16.32
C TYR A 260 8.99 -12.57 -16.17
N ASN A 261 8.77 -11.78 -15.14
CA ASN A 261 7.51 -11.08 -14.93
C ASN A 261 7.75 -9.72 -14.25
N SER A 262 7.35 -8.63 -14.92
CA SER A 262 7.54 -7.28 -14.39
C SER A 262 6.68 -6.95 -13.16
N ARG A 263 5.79 -7.86 -12.72
CA ARG A 263 4.96 -7.73 -11.51
C ARG A 263 5.46 -8.57 -10.34
N ARG A 264 6.62 -9.21 -10.47
CA ARG A 264 7.18 -10.01 -9.39
C ARG A 264 7.63 -9.13 -8.22
N GLY A 265 7.36 -9.63 -7.03
CA GLY A 265 7.61 -8.96 -5.75
C GLY A 265 6.88 -9.70 -4.65
N VAL A 266 6.09 -8.99 -3.84
CA VAL A 266 5.31 -9.62 -2.76
C VAL A 266 3.96 -10.21 -3.21
N GLY A 267 3.53 -9.94 -4.44
CA GLY A 267 2.27 -10.43 -5.00
C GLY A 267 2.23 -11.95 -5.10
N PRO A 268 1.10 -12.61 -4.80
CA PRO A 268 1.05 -14.07 -4.67
C PRO A 268 1.03 -14.80 -6.01
N ILE A 269 0.61 -14.14 -7.09
CA ILE A 269 0.46 -14.75 -8.42
C ILE A 269 1.83 -15.11 -9.00
N GLU A 270 2.77 -14.17 -8.96
CA GLU A 270 4.10 -14.30 -9.56
C GLU A 270 5.10 -15.04 -8.64
N THR A 271 4.70 -15.32 -7.40
CA THR A 271 5.54 -15.97 -6.38
C THR A 271 4.91 -17.28 -5.90
N TYR A 272 4.07 -17.26 -4.87
CA TYR A 272 3.49 -18.47 -4.27
C TYR A 272 2.81 -19.35 -5.31
N ILE A 273 1.97 -18.77 -6.17
CA ILE A 273 1.23 -19.52 -7.19
C ILE A 273 2.18 -19.95 -8.32
N GLY A 274 2.94 -19.01 -8.88
CA GLY A 274 3.84 -19.27 -10.02
C GLY A 274 4.99 -20.23 -9.71
N TRP A 275 5.59 -20.15 -8.51
CA TRP A 275 6.82 -20.87 -8.14
C TRP A 275 6.61 -21.93 -7.05
N GLY A 276 5.38 -22.06 -6.55
CA GLY A 276 5.07 -22.86 -5.38
C GLY A 276 5.45 -22.17 -4.07
N LEU A 277 5.01 -22.76 -2.94
CA LEU A 277 5.15 -22.15 -1.62
C LEU A 277 6.61 -21.85 -1.27
N ASP A 278 7.52 -22.81 -1.44
CA ASP A 278 8.88 -22.69 -0.90
C ASP A 278 9.72 -21.62 -1.64
N LEU A 279 9.73 -21.66 -2.97
CA LEU A 279 10.49 -20.70 -3.78
C LEU A 279 9.81 -19.34 -3.82
N GLY A 280 8.49 -19.31 -3.97
CA GLY A 280 7.71 -18.08 -3.92
C GLY A 280 7.90 -17.33 -2.60
N HIS A 281 7.93 -18.04 -1.47
CA HIS A 281 8.15 -17.42 -0.17
C HIS A 281 9.50 -16.75 -0.03
N ARG A 282 10.57 -17.38 -0.54
CA ARG A 282 11.91 -16.80 -0.52
C ARG A 282 11.95 -15.49 -1.28
N GLU A 283 11.27 -15.42 -2.42
CA GLU A 283 11.16 -14.21 -3.22
C GLU A 283 10.36 -13.11 -2.50
N VAL A 284 9.23 -13.45 -1.89
CA VAL A 284 8.45 -12.49 -1.08
C VAL A 284 9.28 -11.96 0.10
N MET A 285 10.02 -12.83 0.78
CA MET A 285 10.89 -12.44 1.91
C MET A 285 12.13 -11.66 1.48
N HIS A 286 12.67 -11.94 0.30
CA HIS A 286 13.70 -11.12 -0.33
C HIS A 286 13.17 -9.72 -0.62
N THR A 287 12.07 -9.61 -1.37
CA THR A 287 11.46 -8.33 -1.73
C THR A 287 11.15 -7.50 -0.49
N GLN A 288 10.56 -8.10 0.54
CA GLN A 288 10.24 -7.40 1.79
C GLN A 288 11.51 -6.93 2.54
N SER A 289 12.63 -7.65 2.43
CA SER A 289 13.89 -7.25 3.06
C SER A 289 14.50 -5.98 2.44
N ILE A 290 14.21 -5.68 1.18
CA ILE A 290 14.59 -4.40 0.56
C ILE A 290 14.05 -3.23 1.39
N HIS A 291 12.84 -3.37 1.94
CA HIS A 291 12.14 -2.32 2.69
C HIS A 291 12.39 -2.38 4.18
N PHE A 292 12.49 -3.57 4.76
CA PHE A 292 12.56 -3.76 6.21
C PHE A 292 13.99 -3.85 6.75
N ASP A 293 14.97 -4.12 5.90
CA ASP A 293 16.39 -4.07 6.24
C ASP A 293 16.99 -2.75 5.72
N LYS A 294 17.59 -2.75 4.52
CA LYS A 294 18.34 -1.58 4.02
C LYS A 294 17.46 -0.35 3.77
N GLY A 295 16.26 -0.54 3.22
CA GLY A 295 15.29 0.54 3.03
C GLY A 295 14.86 1.18 4.35
N PHE A 296 14.76 0.40 5.43
CA PHE A 296 14.45 0.93 6.75
C PHE A 296 15.59 1.81 7.27
N GLU A 297 16.85 1.37 7.12
CA GLU A 297 18.02 2.18 7.48
C GLU A 297 18.08 3.50 6.69
N LEU A 298 17.81 3.44 5.39
CA LEU A 298 17.95 4.58 4.49
C LEU A 298 16.81 5.60 4.62
N ASN A 299 15.60 5.14 4.97
CA ASN A 299 14.39 5.97 4.97
C ASN A 299 13.79 6.18 6.37
N ASN A 300 14.35 5.54 7.40
CA ASN A 300 13.90 5.57 8.79
C ASN A 300 12.47 4.98 9.00
N PHE A 301 11.92 4.32 8.01
CA PHE A 301 10.73 3.48 8.11
C PHE A 301 10.73 2.48 6.94
N GLY A 302 10.05 1.36 7.14
CA GLY A 302 9.87 0.33 6.12
C GLY A 302 8.39 0.18 5.81
N TRP A 303 8.02 0.08 4.54
CA TRP A 303 6.63 -0.14 4.14
C TRP A 303 6.59 -1.15 2.99
N VAL A 304 5.74 -2.16 3.18
CA VAL A 304 5.37 -3.14 2.16
C VAL A 304 3.86 -3.10 1.98
N THR A 305 3.43 -3.19 0.74
CA THR A 305 2.02 -3.18 0.35
C THR A 305 1.68 -4.40 -0.47
N ASN A 306 0.50 -4.96 -0.27
CA ASN A 306 0.03 -6.13 -1.00
C ASN A 306 -1.49 -6.12 -1.15
N ILE A 307 -1.98 -6.70 -2.24
CA ILE A 307 -3.41 -6.92 -2.50
C ILE A 307 -3.59 -8.37 -2.94
N TRP A 308 -4.50 -9.10 -2.30
CA TRP A 308 -4.87 -10.46 -2.71
C TRP A 308 -6.37 -10.50 -3.00
N GLU A 309 -6.75 -11.10 -4.13
CA GLU A 309 -8.14 -11.23 -4.52
C GLU A 309 -8.78 -12.41 -3.80
N ALA A 310 -9.96 -12.22 -3.19
CA ALA A 310 -10.62 -13.29 -2.44
C ALA A 310 -10.95 -14.52 -3.31
N GLN A 311 -11.24 -14.29 -4.58
CA GLN A 311 -11.48 -15.32 -5.58
C GLN A 311 -10.33 -16.31 -5.75
N LEU A 312 -9.09 -15.97 -5.35
CA LEU A 312 -7.94 -16.88 -5.48
C LEU A 312 -8.15 -18.17 -4.68
N VAL A 313 -8.95 -18.11 -3.61
CA VAL A 313 -9.39 -19.28 -2.84
C VAL A 313 -10.11 -20.31 -3.71
N HIS A 314 -10.93 -19.85 -4.66
CA HIS A 314 -11.62 -20.70 -5.61
C HIS A 314 -10.69 -21.13 -6.75
N GLU A 315 -9.98 -20.17 -7.37
CA GLU A 315 -9.20 -20.40 -8.58
C GLU A 315 -8.00 -21.33 -8.36
N VAL A 316 -7.28 -21.14 -7.25
CA VAL A 316 -6.05 -21.90 -6.93
C VAL A 316 -6.33 -22.98 -5.89
N GLY A 317 -7.25 -22.71 -4.97
CA GLY A 317 -7.67 -23.64 -3.93
C GLY A 317 -7.38 -23.14 -2.51
N LYS A 318 -8.42 -23.19 -1.66
CA LYS A 318 -8.44 -22.67 -0.29
C LYS A 318 -7.24 -23.04 0.55
N LYS A 319 -6.90 -24.33 0.62
CA LYS A 319 -5.80 -24.84 1.44
C LYS A 319 -4.46 -24.23 1.04
N PHE A 320 -4.22 -24.09 -0.27
CA PHE A 320 -2.97 -23.54 -0.78
C PHE A 320 -2.85 -22.05 -0.46
N ILE A 321 -3.86 -21.27 -0.83
CA ILE A 321 -3.83 -19.81 -0.65
C ILE A 321 -3.79 -19.43 0.83
N CYS A 322 -4.59 -20.09 1.68
CA CYS A 322 -4.54 -19.82 3.13
C CYS A 322 -3.17 -20.18 3.72
N LYS A 323 -2.54 -21.27 3.27
CA LYS A 323 -1.18 -21.63 3.71
C LYS A 323 -0.14 -20.62 3.25
N ALA A 324 -0.24 -20.10 2.02
CA ALA A 324 0.63 -19.05 1.52
C ALA A 324 0.52 -17.77 2.37
N LEU A 325 -0.71 -17.33 2.68
CA LEU A 325 -0.98 -16.14 3.49
C LEU A 325 -0.46 -16.30 4.92
N GLU A 326 -0.74 -17.44 5.55
CA GLU A 326 -0.22 -17.77 6.88
C GLU A 326 1.31 -17.73 6.90
N MET A 327 1.95 -18.33 5.90
CA MET A 327 3.41 -18.41 5.82
C MET A 327 4.03 -17.02 5.63
N TRP A 328 3.46 -16.19 4.74
CA TRP A 328 3.90 -14.81 4.55
C TRP A 328 3.85 -14.01 5.85
N VAL A 329 2.70 -14.02 6.53
CA VAL A 329 2.49 -13.24 7.75
C VAL A 329 3.36 -13.75 8.90
N THR A 330 3.40 -15.07 9.10
CA THR A 330 4.16 -15.69 10.19
C THR A 330 5.65 -15.39 10.07
N ASP A 331 6.23 -15.60 8.89
CA ASP A 331 7.68 -15.43 8.73
C ASP A 331 8.08 -13.96 8.62
N THR A 332 7.16 -13.07 8.18
CA THR A 332 7.30 -11.62 8.37
C THR A 332 7.46 -11.26 9.84
N LYS A 333 6.54 -11.70 10.70
CA LYS A 333 6.59 -11.43 12.14
C LYS A 333 7.74 -12.18 12.83
N LYS A 334 8.22 -13.27 12.27
CA LYS A 334 9.40 -13.99 12.79
C LYS A 334 10.70 -13.22 12.52
N ARG A 335 10.89 -12.72 11.30
CA ARG A 335 12.11 -11.98 10.92
C ARG A 335 12.09 -10.53 11.41
N TRP A 336 10.93 -9.88 11.38
CA TRP A 336 10.72 -8.49 11.81
C TRP A 336 9.54 -8.41 12.79
N PRO A 337 9.75 -8.78 14.08
CA PRO A 337 8.68 -8.95 15.07
C PRO A 337 7.93 -7.67 15.42
N ASP A 338 8.53 -6.51 15.21
CA ASP A 338 7.97 -5.18 15.41
C ASP A 338 7.12 -4.68 14.23
N THR A 339 6.99 -5.46 13.15
CA THR A 339 6.16 -5.07 11.99
C THR A 339 4.69 -4.89 12.35
N HIS A 340 4.12 -3.76 11.94
CA HIS A 340 2.71 -3.41 12.10
C HIS A 340 1.93 -3.75 10.84
N PHE A 341 0.97 -4.68 10.94
CA PHE A 341 -0.01 -4.93 9.88
C PHE A 341 -1.20 -4.00 10.09
N VAL A 342 -1.29 -2.98 9.23
CA VAL A 342 -2.28 -1.89 9.34
C VAL A 342 -3.08 -1.76 8.04
N THR A 343 -4.20 -1.02 8.10
CA THR A 343 -4.99 -0.72 6.90
C THR A 343 -4.24 0.26 5.99
N PHE A 344 -4.58 0.29 4.70
CA PHE A 344 -4.01 1.28 3.77
C PHE A 344 -4.26 2.71 4.25
N GLY A 345 -5.48 3.00 4.70
CA GLY A 345 -5.83 4.32 5.21
C GLY A 345 -5.12 4.71 6.50
N GLU A 346 -4.92 3.76 7.43
CA GLU A 346 -4.18 4.04 8.66
C GLU A 346 -2.72 4.39 8.37
N PHE A 347 -2.05 3.63 7.51
CA PHE A 347 -0.68 3.93 7.09
C PHE A 347 -0.58 5.29 6.36
N GLY A 348 -1.49 5.56 5.43
CA GLY A 348 -1.53 6.83 4.71
C GLY A 348 -1.67 8.03 5.65
N GLU A 349 -2.55 7.96 6.65
CA GLU A 349 -2.68 9.04 7.66
C GLU A 349 -1.46 9.14 8.59
N ILE A 350 -0.81 8.02 8.94
CA ILE A 350 0.46 8.04 9.70
C ILE A 350 1.54 8.78 8.89
N TRP A 351 1.66 8.49 7.59
CA TRP A 351 2.61 9.17 6.71
C TRP A 351 2.27 10.65 6.53
N ARG A 352 0.99 10.98 6.30
CA ARG A 352 0.45 12.34 6.17
C ARG A 352 0.66 13.18 7.43
N LYS A 353 0.60 12.55 8.60
CA LYS A 353 0.85 13.21 9.88
C LYS A 353 2.31 13.67 10.01
N GLU A 354 3.26 12.89 9.52
CA GLU A 354 4.69 13.18 9.56
C GLU A 354 5.14 14.12 8.44
N ASN A 355 4.70 13.87 7.20
CA ASN A 355 5.13 14.60 6.00
C ASN A 355 4.02 15.58 5.57
N LYS A 356 4.31 16.88 5.53
CA LYS A 356 3.34 17.93 5.18
C LYS A 356 3.46 18.41 3.75
N SER A 357 4.56 18.08 3.10
CA SER A 357 4.84 18.43 1.72
C SER A 357 5.79 17.39 1.12
N ASN A 358 6.01 17.50 -0.19
CA ASN A 358 7.01 16.65 -0.84
C ASN A 358 8.47 17.08 -0.58
N ASP A 359 8.70 18.18 0.14
CA ASP A 359 10.04 18.56 0.59
C ASP A 359 10.50 17.75 1.83
N ASP A 360 9.58 17.04 2.49
CA ASP A 360 9.85 16.33 3.75
C ASP A 360 10.43 14.92 3.57
N TRP A 361 10.45 14.41 2.33
CA TRP A 361 10.90 13.05 2.02
C TRP A 361 11.94 13.01 0.89
N ASN A 362 12.81 12.01 0.96
CA ASN A 362 13.86 11.74 -0.01
C ASN A 362 14.24 10.26 0.11
N TYR A 363 13.61 9.40 -0.69
CA TYR A 363 13.70 7.96 -0.56
C TYR A 363 14.93 7.39 -1.26
N LYS A 364 15.55 6.39 -0.64
CA LYS A 364 16.64 5.59 -1.22
C LYS A 364 16.39 4.10 -1.02
N PHE A 365 16.72 3.29 -2.01
CA PHE A 365 16.70 1.83 -1.93
C PHE A 365 17.94 1.24 -2.57
N GLU A 366 18.39 0.10 -2.03
CA GLU A 366 19.46 -0.71 -2.60
C GLU A 366 19.02 -2.16 -2.59
N GLU A 367 19.23 -2.85 -3.72
CA GLU A 367 18.87 -4.25 -3.90
C GLU A 367 19.95 -4.96 -4.72
N ARG A 368 20.25 -6.20 -4.34
CA ARG A 368 20.88 -7.19 -5.21
C ARG A 368 19.88 -8.31 -5.44
N GLY A 369 19.93 -8.93 -6.62
CA GLY A 369 18.95 -9.97 -6.96
C GLY A 369 19.00 -11.17 -6.02
N SER A 370 17.83 -11.73 -5.73
CA SER A 370 17.67 -12.91 -4.87
C SER A 370 18.38 -14.14 -5.42
N GLY A 371 18.68 -14.15 -6.73
CA GLY A 371 19.19 -15.30 -7.45
C GLY A 371 18.11 -16.31 -7.82
N LEU A 372 16.83 -15.95 -7.64
CA LEU A 372 15.67 -16.75 -8.02
C LEU A 372 14.99 -16.11 -9.23
N GLY A 373 14.70 -16.92 -10.24
CA GLY A 373 14.04 -16.48 -11.47
C GLY A 373 14.73 -15.28 -12.13
N ASP A 374 13.97 -14.21 -12.33
CA ASP A 374 14.41 -12.96 -12.96
C ASP A 374 14.93 -11.88 -11.99
N SER A 375 15.04 -12.20 -10.70
CA SER A 375 15.81 -11.43 -9.72
C SER A 375 17.28 -11.82 -9.81
N TYR A 376 17.95 -11.39 -10.90
CA TYR A 376 19.30 -11.84 -11.27
C TYR A 376 20.36 -11.45 -10.24
N ASN A 377 21.05 -12.44 -9.67
CA ASN A 377 21.99 -12.25 -8.57
C ASN A 377 23.22 -11.37 -8.90
N ASN A 378 23.62 -11.28 -10.16
CA ASN A 378 24.75 -10.45 -10.58
C ASN A 378 24.43 -8.96 -10.59
N LEU A 379 23.15 -8.59 -10.55
CA LEU A 379 22.71 -7.21 -10.64
C LEU A 379 22.58 -6.58 -9.25
N GLU A 380 23.05 -5.34 -9.15
CA GLU A 380 22.76 -4.43 -8.05
C GLU A 380 22.04 -3.20 -8.61
N ILE A 381 20.88 -2.86 -8.04
CA ILE A 381 20.11 -1.66 -8.37
C ILE A 381 20.03 -0.72 -7.18
N LYS A 382 20.13 0.57 -7.45
CA LYS A 382 19.89 1.64 -6.47
C LYS A 382 18.84 2.59 -6.98
N TRP A 383 17.83 2.86 -6.17
CA TRP A 383 16.79 3.85 -6.46
C TRP A 383 16.93 5.08 -5.57
N PHE A 384 16.68 6.23 -6.15
CA PHE A 384 16.61 7.53 -5.50
C PHE A 384 15.34 8.22 -5.94
N MET A 385 14.50 8.66 -5.01
CA MET A 385 13.21 9.29 -5.32
C MET A 385 13.01 10.51 -4.43
N ASN A 386 12.83 11.67 -5.01
CA ASN A 386 12.56 12.93 -4.31
C ASN A 386 11.49 13.73 -5.07
N LYS A 387 11.11 14.91 -4.54
CA LYS A 387 10.12 15.78 -5.19
C LYS A 387 10.44 16.13 -6.64
N SER A 388 11.72 16.24 -7.00
CA SER A 388 12.14 16.76 -8.31
C SER A 388 12.44 15.68 -9.35
N PHE A 389 12.82 14.47 -8.94
CA PHE A 389 13.04 13.36 -9.87
C PHE A 389 13.04 12.00 -9.16
N ARG A 390 12.95 10.94 -9.96
CA ARG A 390 13.47 9.61 -9.58
C ARG A 390 14.66 9.23 -10.48
N LEU A 391 15.57 8.46 -9.92
CA LEU A 391 16.80 7.98 -10.56
C LEU A 391 17.03 6.52 -10.18
N ALA A 392 17.35 5.68 -11.16
CA ALA A 392 17.78 4.30 -10.95
C ALA A 392 19.17 4.07 -11.55
N LEU A 393 20.06 3.52 -10.74
CA LEU A 393 21.39 3.07 -11.16
C LEU A 393 21.44 1.55 -11.12
N LEU A 394 21.96 0.93 -12.17
CA LEU A 394 22.13 -0.52 -12.30
C LEU A 394 23.59 -0.85 -12.60
N ARG A 395 24.14 -1.85 -11.92
CA ARG A 395 25.46 -2.40 -12.24
C ARG A 395 25.47 -3.91 -12.17
N ASP A 396 26.43 -4.51 -12.87
CA ASP A 396 26.82 -5.90 -12.66
C ASP A 396 27.95 -5.92 -11.62
N TRP A 397 27.61 -6.30 -10.39
CA TRP A 397 28.56 -6.28 -9.28
C TRP A 397 29.48 -7.50 -9.26
N HIS A 398 29.12 -8.59 -9.93
CA HIS A 398 30.02 -9.75 -10.10
C HIS A 398 31.20 -9.39 -11.00
N ASN A 399 30.96 -8.58 -12.03
CA ASN A 399 31.97 -8.14 -12.99
C ASN A 399 32.57 -6.76 -12.66
N ASN A 400 32.23 -6.18 -11.51
CA ASN A 400 32.67 -4.86 -11.07
C ASN A 400 32.50 -3.76 -12.14
N THR A 401 31.38 -3.79 -12.86
CA THR A 401 31.09 -2.79 -13.90
C THR A 401 30.65 -1.46 -13.29
N ALA A 402 30.86 -0.38 -14.03
CA ALA A 402 30.36 0.93 -13.65
C ALA A 402 28.82 0.94 -13.61
N ALA A 403 28.23 1.67 -12.67
CA ALA A 403 26.79 1.83 -12.60
C ALA A 403 26.26 2.72 -13.74
N HIS A 404 25.19 2.25 -14.38
CA HIS A 404 24.52 2.97 -15.46
C HIS A 404 23.15 3.45 -14.99
N VAL A 405 22.79 4.66 -15.39
CA VAL A 405 21.45 5.23 -15.28
C VAL A 405 20.52 4.45 -16.19
N ILE A 406 19.53 3.77 -15.59
CA ILE A 406 18.48 3.04 -16.32
C ILE A 406 17.12 3.73 -16.21
N ASP A 407 16.94 4.64 -15.25
CA ASP A 407 15.78 5.53 -15.15
C ASP A 407 16.27 6.88 -14.67
N PHE A 408 15.81 7.93 -15.34
CA PHE A 408 15.89 9.29 -14.85
C PHE A 408 14.62 10.01 -15.30
N THR A 409 13.68 10.16 -14.37
CA THR A 409 12.38 10.76 -14.64
C THR A 409 12.24 12.04 -13.82
N ARG A 410 12.19 13.17 -14.52
CA ARG A 410 12.08 14.51 -13.92
C ARG A 410 10.63 14.90 -13.64
N TYR A 411 10.40 15.46 -12.47
CA TYR A 411 9.09 15.95 -11.99
C TYR A 411 8.98 17.47 -11.99
N ASP A 412 10.10 18.18 -12.07
CA ASP A 412 10.11 19.64 -12.22
C ASP A 412 9.61 20.10 -13.60
N LEU A 413 9.60 19.19 -14.58
CA LEU A 413 8.98 19.40 -15.89
C LEU A 413 7.45 19.36 -15.79
N LYS A 414 6.76 20.11 -16.65
CA LYS A 414 5.31 20.04 -16.79
C LYS A 414 4.89 18.64 -17.23
N ALA A 415 3.88 18.07 -16.57
CA ALA A 415 3.26 16.80 -16.93
C ALA A 415 1.83 17.03 -17.44
N GLN A 416 1.29 16.02 -18.13
CA GLN A 416 -0.08 16.03 -18.59
C GLN A 416 -0.61 14.60 -18.64
N GLU A 417 -1.73 14.36 -17.96
CA GLU A 417 -2.51 13.13 -18.11
C GLU A 417 -3.28 13.10 -19.44
N PRO A 418 -3.71 11.91 -19.91
CA PRO A 418 -4.66 11.79 -20.99
C PRO A 418 -5.95 12.59 -20.74
N ALA A 419 -6.56 13.04 -21.83
CA ALA A 419 -7.93 13.59 -21.82
C ALA A 419 -8.93 12.51 -21.34
N ASP A 420 -10.13 12.95 -20.94
CA ASP A 420 -11.15 12.04 -20.42
C ASP A 420 -11.47 10.90 -21.39
N PRO A 421 -11.28 9.63 -20.98
CA PRO A 421 -11.63 8.49 -21.80
C PRO A 421 -13.11 8.12 -21.67
N THR A 422 -13.55 7.21 -22.52
CA THR A 422 -14.83 6.51 -22.38
C THR A 422 -14.62 5.01 -22.51
N PRO A 423 -15.59 4.16 -22.13
CA PRO A 423 -15.42 2.71 -22.25
C PRO A 423 -15.14 2.26 -23.70
N GLN A 424 -15.64 3.01 -24.69
CA GLN A 424 -15.42 2.76 -26.11
C GLN A 424 -14.11 3.36 -26.65
N LYS A 425 -13.52 4.32 -25.93
CA LYS A 425 -12.27 5.01 -26.30
C LYS A 425 -11.37 5.13 -25.07
N PRO A 426 -10.76 4.02 -24.61
CA PRO A 426 -9.93 4.04 -23.43
C PRO A 426 -8.60 4.75 -23.66
N ALA A 427 -8.06 5.36 -22.60
CA ALA A 427 -6.69 5.83 -22.54
C ALA A 427 -5.92 4.90 -21.60
N LYS A 428 -5.08 4.01 -22.14
CA LYS A 428 -4.45 2.94 -21.34
C LYS A 428 -3.05 3.25 -20.81
N ASP A 429 -2.36 4.20 -21.45
CA ASP A 429 -1.03 4.62 -21.02
C ASP A 429 -1.12 5.98 -20.32
N TRP A 430 -0.81 5.96 -19.03
CA TRP A 430 -0.71 7.11 -18.14
C TRP A 430 0.70 7.20 -17.55
N SER A 431 1.69 6.62 -18.21
CA SER A 431 3.07 6.64 -17.72
C SER A 431 3.65 8.06 -17.81
N LEU A 432 4.35 8.48 -16.77
CA LEU A 432 5.11 9.73 -16.76
C LEU A 432 6.56 9.43 -17.14
N MET A 433 6.91 9.66 -18.41
CA MET A 433 8.24 9.37 -18.94
C MET A 433 8.84 10.60 -19.63
N ASN A 434 10.11 10.90 -19.37
CA ASN A 434 10.84 11.96 -20.09
C ASN A 434 12.25 11.54 -20.51
N ARG A 435 13.28 11.69 -19.66
CA ARG A 435 14.69 11.51 -20.05
C ARG A 435 15.04 10.07 -20.35
N ILE A 436 15.04 9.21 -19.34
CA ILE A 436 15.34 7.78 -19.44
C ILE A 436 14.31 7.03 -18.59
N ASN A 437 13.70 5.99 -19.14
CA ASN A 437 12.74 5.16 -18.42
C ASN A 437 13.23 3.71 -18.36
N GLN A 438 13.09 3.07 -17.18
CA GLN A 438 13.57 1.72 -16.91
C GLN A 438 13.09 0.64 -17.89
N LYS A 439 11.95 0.85 -18.56
CA LYS A 439 11.39 -0.14 -19.50
C LYS A 439 12.24 -0.30 -20.76
N GLY A 440 13.11 0.65 -21.07
CA GLY A 440 14.08 0.52 -22.17
C GLY A 440 13.43 0.42 -23.55
N LEU A 441 12.24 0.99 -23.74
CA LEU A 441 11.44 0.80 -24.96
C LEU A 441 11.71 1.86 -26.04
N ARG A 442 12.37 2.96 -25.70
CA ARG A 442 12.71 4.04 -26.64
C ARG A 442 14.22 4.08 -26.86
N GLU A 443 14.67 4.55 -28.01
CA GLU A 443 16.11 4.68 -28.31
C GLU A 443 16.88 5.52 -27.29
N GLN A 444 16.23 6.53 -26.71
CA GLN A 444 16.80 7.40 -25.68
C GLN A 444 16.92 6.73 -24.29
N ASP A 445 16.25 5.60 -24.07
CA ASP A 445 16.27 4.87 -22.79
C ASP A 445 17.49 3.93 -22.65
N LYS A 446 18.40 3.94 -23.62
CA LYS A 446 19.66 3.18 -23.53
C LYS A 446 20.41 3.60 -22.25
N PRO A 447 20.84 2.65 -21.40
CA PRO A 447 21.54 2.97 -20.17
C PRO A 447 22.80 3.79 -20.43
N LYS A 448 23.06 4.80 -19.58
CA LYS A 448 24.19 5.72 -19.71
C LYS A 448 24.96 5.85 -18.41
N LEU A 449 26.24 6.17 -18.47
CA LEU A 449 26.96 6.60 -17.26
C LEU A 449 26.39 7.94 -16.77
N LEU A 450 26.48 8.20 -15.46
CA LEU A 450 25.97 9.44 -14.87
C LEU A 450 26.58 10.71 -15.50
N LYS A 451 27.86 10.63 -15.87
CA LYS A 451 28.62 11.71 -16.54
C LYS A 451 28.21 11.95 -18.01
N GLU A 452 27.45 11.05 -18.60
CA GLU A 452 26.95 11.13 -19.99
C GLU A 452 25.55 11.73 -20.07
N LEU A 453 24.93 12.04 -18.92
CA LEU A 453 23.70 12.83 -18.88
C LEU A 453 23.96 14.28 -19.27
N GLU A 454 22.91 14.99 -19.70
CA GLU A 454 22.98 16.43 -19.95
C GLU A 454 23.43 17.20 -18.69
N GLU A 455 24.20 18.28 -18.86
CA GLU A 455 24.73 19.05 -17.73
C GLU A 455 23.63 19.53 -16.76
N THR A 456 22.49 19.97 -17.31
CA THR A 456 21.34 20.40 -16.51
C THR A 456 20.72 19.27 -15.67
N ASP A 457 20.75 18.03 -16.19
CA ASP A 457 20.27 16.85 -15.49
C ASP A 457 21.29 16.44 -14.40
N GLN A 458 22.59 16.50 -14.69
CA GLN A 458 23.64 16.27 -13.70
C GLN A 458 23.59 17.28 -12.55
N LEU A 459 23.39 18.57 -12.84
CA LEU A 459 23.25 19.61 -11.82
C LEU A 459 22.04 19.36 -10.91
N LEU A 460 20.92 18.90 -11.48
CA LEU A 460 19.74 18.53 -10.70
C LEU A 460 20.03 17.34 -9.77
N ILE A 461 20.73 16.31 -10.26
CA ILE A 461 21.11 15.15 -9.43
C ILE A 461 22.08 15.58 -8.32
N LYS A 462 23.12 16.36 -8.65
CA LYS A 462 24.11 16.89 -7.69
C LYS A 462 23.49 17.71 -6.56
N LYS A 463 22.36 18.37 -6.81
CA LYS A 463 21.62 19.11 -5.78
C LYS A 463 21.14 18.21 -4.64
N TYR A 464 20.78 16.97 -4.94
CA TYR A 464 20.25 16.01 -3.96
C TYR A 464 21.28 14.97 -3.52
N TYR A 465 22.12 14.52 -4.45
CA TYR A 465 23.08 13.44 -4.23
C TYR A 465 24.44 13.78 -4.84
N PRO A 466 25.16 14.79 -4.30
CA PRO A 466 26.49 15.15 -4.79
C PRO A 466 27.48 13.98 -4.69
N GLU A 467 27.27 13.06 -3.75
CA GLU A 467 28.10 11.86 -3.54
C GLU A 467 28.15 10.93 -4.76
N LEU A 468 27.17 10.98 -5.67
CA LEU A 468 27.16 10.16 -6.89
C LEU A 468 28.18 10.62 -7.94
N PHE A 469 28.83 11.77 -7.73
CA PHE A 469 29.81 12.36 -8.65
C PHE A 469 31.22 12.47 -8.06
N THR A 470 31.46 11.90 -6.88
CA THR A 470 32.72 12.00 -6.15
C THR A 470 33.61 10.75 -6.25
N GLU A 471 33.39 9.91 -7.25
CA GLU A 471 34.23 8.72 -7.54
C GLU A 471 35.38 9.01 -8.52
#